data_AF-A0A519M2H2-F1
#
_entry.id   AF-A0A519M2H2-F1
#
_cell.length_a   1.000
_cell.length_b   1.000
_cell.length_c   1.000
_cell.angle_alpha   90.00
_cell.angle_beta   90.00
_cell.angle_gamma   90.00
#
_symmetry.space_group_name_H-M   'P 1'
#
loop_
_entity.id
_entity.type
_entity.pdbx_description
1 polymer ?
#
loop_
_entity_poly.entity_id
_entity_poly.type
_entity_poly.pdbx_seq_one_letter_code
_entity_poly.pdbx_strand_id
1 'polypeptide(L)'
;MGILSCTLARRKEVFSFEYDQKWLLSKQKFMIDPDLQFFPGQQFLREDKSNFGMFMDSSPDRWGTKLMIRREAIDARIGSRPVRTLQNSDFLLGVYDQHRMGALRFKLDPDGPFLDDDQNMPAPPMTALRALESASKKLEDDDNLDDPNYSKWLSMLVAPGGSLGGARPKSGVIDTDGTLWIAKFPSG
;
A
#
# COMPACT_ATOMS: atom_id res chain seq x y z
N MET A 1 -6.79 17.49 -5.64
CA MET A 1 -6.41 16.79 -6.89
C MET A 1 -7.65 16.21 -7.55
N GLY A 2 -8.35 15.29 -6.89
CA GLY A 2 -9.61 14.71 -7.38
C GLY A 2 -10.11 13.59 -6.48
N ILE A 3 -11.10 12.86 -6.97
CA ILE A 3 -11.74 11.73 -6.29
C ILE A 3 -11.52 10.46 -7.12
N LEU A 4 -10.93 9.43 -6.51
CA LEU A 4 -10.88 8.08 -7.06
C LEU A 4 -12.09 7.31 -6.54
N SER A 5 -12.91 6.77 -7.44
CA SER A 5 -14.03 5.91 -7.10
C SER A 5 -13.72 4.47 -7.52
N CYS A 6 -14.14 3.50 -6.70
CA CYS A 6 -14.07 2.08 -7.02
C CYS A 6 -15.47 1.47 -6.89
N THR A 7 -15.90 0.73 -7.91
CA THR A 7 -17.17 0.00 -7.89
C THR A 7 -16.95 -1.45 -8.27
N LEU A 8 -17.69 -2.38 -7.64
CA LEU A 8 -17.62 -3.80 -7.97
C LEU A 8 -18.66 -4.12 -9.05
N ALA A 9 -18.21 -4.39 -10.28
CA ALA A 9 -19.05 -4.78 -11.40
C ALA A 9 -18.69 -6.19 -11.87
N ARG A 10 -19.66 -7.11 -11.89
CA ARG A 10 -19.46 -8.52 -12.34
C ARG A 10 -18.25 -9.20 -11.67
N ARG A 11 -18.03 -8.96 -10.37
CA ARG A 11 -16.88 -9.46 -9.58
C ARG A 11 -15.51 -8.90 -9.99
N LYS A 12 -15.46 -7.81 -10.76
CA LYS A 12 -14.24 -7.05 -11.07
C LYS A 12 -14.39 -5.62 -10.55
N GLU A 13 -13.33 -5.09 -9.95
CA GLU A 13 -13.30 -3.68 -9.58
C GLU A 13 -13.12 -2.80 -10.82
N VAL A 14 -13.93 -1.76 -10.90
CA VAL A 14 -13.86 -0.72 -11.92
C VAL A 14 -13.55 0.59 -11.22
N PHE A 15 -12.39 1.14 -11.56
CA PHE A 15 -11.93 2.42 -11.06
C PHE A 15 -12.32 3.56 -12.02
N SER A 16 -12.73 4.68 -11.44
CA SER A 16 -12.90 5.94 -12.15
C SER A 16 -12.30 7.09 -11.36
N PHE A 17 -11.88 8.14 -12.05
CA PHE A 17 -11.29 9.30 -11.42
C PHE A 17 -11.93 10.58 -11.93
N GLU A 18 -12.19 11.50 -11.02
CA GLU A 18 -12.72 12.82 -11.34
C GLU A 18 -11.81 13.89 -10.74
N TYR A 19 -11.33 14.82 -11.56
CA TYR A 19 -10.53 15.92 -11.07
C TYR A 19 -11.37 16.90 -10.24
N ASP A 20 -10.75 17.44 -9.19
CA ASP A 20 -11.31 18.58 -8.47
C ASP A 20 -11.29 19.83 -9.36
N GLN A 21 -12.37 20.61 -9.36
CA GLN A 21 -12.48 21.79 -10.21
C GLN A 21 -11.39 22.83 -9.94
N LYS A 22 -10.97 23.00 -8.68
CA LYS A 22 -9.88 23.93 -8.33
C LYS A 22 -8.54 23.43 -8.89
N TRP A 23 -8.33 22.12 -8.97
CA TRP A 23 -7.16 21.56 -9.65
C TRP A 23 -7.18 21.83 -11.15
N LEU A 24 -8.32 21.61 -11.82
CA LEU A 24 -8.47 21.88 -13.26
C LEU A 24 -8.24 23.36 -13.62
N LEU A 25 -8.59 24.28 -12.72
CA LEU A 25 -8.39 25.72 -12.91
C LEU A 25 -7.01 26.22 -12.46
N SER A 26 -6.23 25.38 -11.75
CA SER A 26 -4.92 25.75 -11.24
C SER A 26 -3.91 25.94 -12.39
N LYS A 27 -3.05 26.96 -12.24
CA LYS A 27 -1.87 27.17 -13.11
C LYS A 27 -0.76 26.15 -12.87
N GLN A 28 -0.81 25.43 -11.75
CA GLN A 28 0.18 24.42 -11.36
C GLN A 28 -0.27 22.99 -11.71
N LYS A 29 -1.36 22.82 -12.46
CA LYS A 29 -1.80 21.49 -12.88
C LYS A 29 -0.80 20.89 -13.85
N PHE A 30 -0.58 19.60 -13.72
CA PHE A 30 0.25 18.79 -14.60
C PHE A 30 -0.41 17.42 -14.79
N MET A 31 -0.01 16.73 -15.85
CA MET A 31 -0.57 15.41 -16.18
C MET A 31 -0.07 14.42 -15.13
N ILE A 32 -1.00 13.91 -14.32
CA ILE A 32 -0.69 12.97 -13.23
C ILE A 32 -0.67 11.51 -13.72
N ASP A 33 -1.39 11.21 -14.80
CA ASP A 33 -1.45 9.90 -15.44
C ASP A 33 -1.69 10.07 -16.94
N PRO A 34 -1.05 9.28 -17.83
CA PRO A 34 -1.24 9.38 -19.28
C PRO A 34 -2.65 9.05 -19.75
N ASP A 35 -3.44 8.30 -18.97
CA ASP A 35 -4.83 7.98 -19.28
C ASP A 35 -5.82 9.04 -18.79
N LEU A 36 -5.35 10.08 -18.09
CA LEU A 36 -6.20 11.16 -17.55
C LEU A 36 -6.08 12.44 -18.38
N GLN A 37 -7.23 13.00 -18.76
CA GLN A 37 -7.32 14.25 -19.50
C GLN A 37 -7.89 15.38 -18.62
N PHE A 38 -7.56 16.63 -18.94
CA PHE A 38 -8.01 17.77 -18.12
C PHE A 38 -9.43 18.23 -18.44
N PHE A 39 -10.43 17.42 -18.09
CA PHE A 39 -11.84 17.80 -18.18
C PHE A 39 -12.61 17.38 -16.91
N PRO A 40 -13.73 18.05 -16.60
CA PRO A 40 -14.55 17.74 -15.42
C PRO A 40 -15.40 16.47 -15.63
N GLY A 41 -15.75 15.80 -14.53
CA GLY A 41 -16.53 14.56 -14.56
C GLY A 41 -15.68 13.29 -14.50
N GLN A 42 -16.36 12.16 -14.29
CA GLN A 42 -15.71 10.86 -14.13
C GLN A 42 -15.05 10.38 -15.42
N GLN A 43 -13.80 9.98 -15.27
CA GLN A 43 -12.99 9.37 -16.33
C GLN A 43 -12.78 7.90 -15.99
N PHE A 44 -12.93 7.05 -17.00
CA PHE A 44 -12.77 5.61 -16.88
C PHE A 44 -11.59 5.16 -17.74
N LEU A 45 -10.95 4.08 -17.30
CA LEU A 45 -9.90 3.43 -18.08
C LEU A 45 -10.49 2.62 -19.23
N ARG A 46 -9.63 2.31 -20.20
CA ARG A 46 -9.88 1.27 -21.20
C ARG A 46 -9.94 -0.10 -20.52
N GLU A 47 -10.70 -1.04 -21.10
CA GLU A 47 -11.01 -2.34 -20.48
C GLU A 47 -9.79 -3.24 -20.20
N ASP A 48 -8.66 -2.97 -20.87
CA ASP A 48 -7.39 -3.69 -20.73
C ASP A 48 -6.59 -3.33 -19.47
N LYS A 49 -6.96 -2.24 -18.78
CA LYS A 49 -6.30 -1.79 -17.55
C LYS A 49 -7.18 -2.07 -16.32
N SER A 50 -6.53 -2.43 -15.21
CA SER A 50 -7.21 -2.67 -13.93
C SER A 50 -7.36 -1.41 -13.08
N ASN A 51 -6.44 -0.44 -13.20
CA ASN A 51 -6.46 0.85 -12.51
C ASN A 51 -5.52 1.85 -13.21
N PHE A 52 -5.55 3.13 -12.83
CA PHE A 52 -4.67 4.17 -13.36
C PHE A 52 -3.25 3.91 -12.87
N GLY A 53 -2.26 4.09 -13.74
CA GLY A 53 -0.86 3.82 -13.44
C GLY A 53 -0.40 4.58 -12.20
N MET A 54 -0.81 5.84 -12.06
CA MET A 54 -0.45 6.67 -10.91
C MET A 54 -0.89 6.11 -9.55
N PHE A 55 -2.03 5.40 -9.48
CA PHE A 55 -2.48 4.77 -8.24
C PHE A 55 -1.79 3.43 -8.04
N MET A 56 -1.48 2.71 -9.13
CA MET A 56 -0.72 1.47 -9.07
C MET A 56 0.70 1.69 -8.56
N ASP A 57 1.31 2.84 -8.83
CA ASP A 57 2.61 3.21 -8.26
C ASP A 57 2.58 3.36 -6.74
N SER A 58 1.40 3.66 -6.18
CA SER A 58 1.13 3.73 -4.75
C SER A 58 0.62 2.42 -4.14
N SER A 59 0.38 1.39 -4.95
CA SER A 59 -0.02 0.04 -4.50
C SER A 59 1.21 -0.77 -4.07
N PRO A 60 1.04 -1.80 -3.22
CA PRO A 60 2.15 -2.64 -2.79
C PRO A 60 2.66 -3.50 -3.96
N ASP A 61 3.94 -3.86 -3.91
CA ASP A 61 4.49 -4.87 -4.81
C ASP A 61 4.08 -6.29 -4.40
N ARG A 62 4.70 -7.33 -4.99
CA ARG A 62 4.38 -8.73 -4.67
C ARG A 62 4.73 -9.08 -3.22
N TRP A 63 5.83 -8.52 -2.70
CA TRP A 63 6.23 -8.73 -1.32
C TRP A 63 5.24 -8.06 -0.36
N GLY A 64 4.90 -6.79 -0.58
CA GLY A 64 3.89 -6.08 0.21
C GLY A 64 2.52 -6.76 0.17
N THR A 65 2.07 -7.17 -1.02
CA THR A 65 0.83 -7.96 -1.21
C THR A 65 0.84 -9.24 -0.37
N LYS A 66 1.96 -9.99 -0.38
CA LYS A 66 2.13 -11.21 0.43
C LYS A 66 2.02 -10.92 1.93
N LEU A 67 2.65 -9.84 2.40
CA LEU A 67 2.57 -9.44 3.81
C LEU A 67 1.14 -9.03 4.21
N MET A 68 0.44 -8.29 3.37
CA MET A 68 -0.95 -7.87 3.62
C MET A 68 -1.92 -9.05 3.68
N ILE A 69 -1.80 -10.02 2.76
CA ILE A 69 -2.62 -11.25 2.77
C ILE A 69 -2.40 -12.03 4.06
N ARG A 70 -1.13 -12.19 4.48
CA ARG A 70 -0.80 -12.88 5.73
C ARG A 70 -1.30 -12.13 6.96
N ARG A 71 -1.28 -10.78 6.92
CA ARG A 71 -1.81 -9.96 8.00
C ARG A 71 -3.31 -10.16 8.15
N GLU A 72 -4.04 -10.13 7.04
CA GLU A 72 -5.48 -10.41 7.01
C GLU A 72 -5.80 -11.81 7.55
N ALA A 73 -5.01 -12.83 7.22
CA ALA A 73 -5.21 -14.18 7.76
C ALA A 73 -5.06 -14.24 9.29
N ILE A 74 -4.05 -13.55 9.84
CA ILE A 74 -3.83 -13.46 11.29
C ILE A 74 -4.96 -12.67 11.97
N ASP A 75 -5.31 -11.51 11.44
CA ASP A 75 -6.34 -10.64 12.01
C ASP A 75 -7.72 -11.32 11.96
N ALA A 76 -8.01 -12.08 10.91
CA ALA A 76 -9.21 -12.90 10.79
C ALA A 76 -9.26 -14.00 11.87
N ARG A 77 -8.14 -14.69 12.10
CA ARG A 77 -8.03 -15.73 13.14
C ARG A 77 -8.23 -15.15 14.54
N ILE A 78 -7.54 -14.04 14.86
CA ILE A 78 -7.67 -13.35 16.16
C ILE A 78 -9.11 -12.87 16.36
N GLY A 79 -9.71 -12.29 15.31
CA GLY A 79 -11.09 -11.82 15.33
C GLY A 79 -12.15 -12.92 15.22
N SER A 80 -11.76 -14.20 15.16
CA SER A 80 -12.68 -15.34 14.98
C SER A 80 -13.65 -15.16 13.80
N ARG A 81 -13.16 -14.63 12.69
CA ARG A 81 -13.92 -14.36 11.46
C ARG A 81 -13.30 -15.08 10.26
N PRO A 82 -14.04 -15.35 9.18
CA PRO A 82 -13.45 -15.87 7.95
C PRO A 82 -12.43 -14.87 7.37
N VAL A 83 -11.38 -15.41 6.75
CA VAL A 83 -10.39 -14.63 5.98
C VAL A 83 -11.09 -14.00 4.77
N ARG A 84 -10.95 -12.69 4.60
CA ARG A 84 -11.47 -11.98 3.44
C ARG A 84 -10.51 -12.10 2.26
N THR A 85 -11.06 -12.25 1.07
CA THR A 85 -10.28 -12.08 -0.17
C THR A 85 -10.07 -10.59 -0.45
N LEU A 86 -8.85 -10.11 -0.25
CA LEU A 86 -8.46 -8.73 -0.55
C LEU A 86 -8.57 -8.43 -2.05
N GLN A 87 -9.18 -7.30 -2.37
CA GLN A 87 -9.30 -6.75 -3.72
C GLN A 87 -8.21 -5.72 -4.01
N ASN A 88 -8.14 -5.19 -5.24
CA ASN A 88 -7.12 -4.19 -5.59
C ASN A 88 -7.27 -2.90 -4.78
N SER A 89 -8.50 -2.50 -4.46
CA SER A 89 -8.75 -1.37 -3.57
C SER A 89 -8.25 -1.62 -2.15
N ASP A 90 -8.41 -2.82 -1.60
CA ASP A 90 -7.88 -3.17 -0.27
C ASP A 90 -6.34 -3.05 -0.26
N PHE A 91 -5.67 -3.51 -1.33
CA PHE A 91 -4.21 -3.37 -1.47
C PHE A 91 -3.77 -1.92 -1.61
N LEU A 92 -4.46 -1.13 -2.44
CA LEU A 92 -4.15 0.29 -2.61
C LEU A 92 -4.30 1.04 -1.29
N LEU A 93 -5.40 0.82 -0.58
CA LEU A 93 -5.69 1.57 0.64
C LEU A 93 -4.81 1.12 1.80
N GLY A 94 -4.60 -0.20 1.98
CA GLY A 94 -3.86 -0.77 3.12
C GLY A 94 -2.34 -0.59 3.15
N VAL A 95 -1.78 0.31 2.34
CA VAL A 95 -0.38 0.72 2.43
C VAL A 95 -0.26 1.92 3.36
N TYR A 96 0.65 1.82 4.34
CA TYR A 96 0.94 2.90 5.27
C TYR A 96 1.27 4.20 4.55
N ASP A 97 0.54 5.27 4.91
CA ASP A 97 0.50 6.53 4.17
C ASP A 97 1.89 7.17 3.99
N GLN A 98 2.74 7.15 5.01
CA GLN A 98 4.08 7.75 4.93
C GLN A 98 5.10 6.91 4.17
N HIS A 99 4.83 5.61 3.97
CA HIS A 99 5.74 4.69 3.25
C HIS A 99 5.29 4.42 1.82
N ARG A 100 4.13 4.94 1.44
CA ARG A 100 3.59 4.86 0.10
C ARG A 100 4.49 5.62 -0.86
N MET A 101 4.79 4.99 -1.98
CA MET A 101 5.52 5.65 -3.05
C MET A 101 4.64 6.65 -3.81
N GLY A 102 5.26 7.73 -4.27
CA GLY A 102 4.59 8.82 -4.95
C GLY A 102 4.23 9.98 -4.02
N ALA A 103 3.32 10.84 -4.46
CA ALA A 103 2.87 12.02 -3.72
C ALA A 103 1.35 11.98 -3.44
N LEU A 104 0.78 10.77 -3.37
CA LEU A 104 -0.64 10.55 -3.17
C LEU A 104 -0.92 10.13 -1.74
N ARG A 105 -1.99 10.67 -1.18
CA ARG A 105 -2.54 10.30 0.12
C ARG A 105 -4.04 10.13 -0.04
N PHE A 106 -4.63 9.16 0.66
CA PHE A 106 -6.03 8.78 0.47
C PHE A 106 -6.86 9.09 1.70
N LYS A 107 -8.12 9.46 1.48
CA LYS A 107 -9.14 9.62 2.51
C LYS A 107 -10.44 8.99 2.02
N LEU A 108 -11.24 8.44 2.93
CA LEU A 108 -12.62 8.03 2.63
C LEU A 108 -13.62 9.19 2.79
N ASP A 109 -13.30 10.13 3.68
CA ASP A 109 -14.04 11.36 3.92
C ASP A 109 -13.10 12.56 3.65
N PRO A 110 -13.47 13.53 2.80
CA PRO A 110 -12.68 14.74 2.56
C PRO A 110 -12.19 15.44 3.84
N ASP A 111 -13.04 15.45 4.87
CA ASP A 111 -12.78 16.11 6.15
C ASP A 111 -12.20 15.14 7.21
N GLY A 112 -12.08 13.85 6.87
CA GLY A 112 -11.52 12.80 7.72
C GLY A 112 -9.98 12.75 7.74
N PRO A 113 -9.40 11.85 8.57
CA PRO A 113 -7.97 11.58 8.57
C PRO A 113 -7.52 10.90 7.27
N PHE A 114 -6.20 10.84 7.06
CA PHE A 114 -5.66 10.02 5.99
C PHE A 114 -5.78 8.53 6.35
N LEU A 115 -5.87 7.68 5.35
CA LEU A 115 -5.95 6.24 5.58
C LEU A 115 -4.57 5.67 5.90
N ASP A 116 -4.54 4.68 6.78
CA ASP A 116 -3.31 4.02 7.24
C ASP A 116 -2.23 5.03 7.68
N ASP A 117 -2.64 6.05 8.46
CA ASP A 117 -1.80 7.12 9.01
C ASP A 117 -1.44 6.92 10.49
N ASP A 118 -1.64 5.70 11.03
CA ASP A 118 -1.41 5.39 12.43
C ASP A 118 0.07 5.52 12.84
N GLN A 119 0.38 6.66 13.49
CA GLN A 119 1.72 6.99 13.98
C GLN A 119 2.23 6.02 15.06
N ASN A 120 1.38 5.12 15.59
CA ASN A 120 1.80 4.08 16.52
C ASN A 120 2.52 2.91 15.83
N MET A 121 2.55 2.88 14.50
CA MET A 121 3.36 1.94 13.70
C MET A 121 4.42 2.68 12.85
N PRO A 122 5.36 3.41 13.48
CA PRO A 122 6.39 4.10 12.74
C PRO A 122 7.32 3.11 12.02
N ALA A 123 7.97 3.55 10.94
CA ALA A 123 9.07 2.78 10.37
C ALA A 123 10.13 2.50 11.45
N PRO A 124 10.64 1.25 11.53
CA PRO A 124 11.66 0.89 12.49
C PRO A 124 12.96 1.67 12.23
N PRO A 125 13.77 1.93 13.27
CA PRO A 125 15.04 2.61 13.11
C PRO A 125 16.03 1.74 12.32
N MET A 126 17.00 2.37 11.65
CA MET A 126 18.03 1.69 10.86
C MET A 126 18.88 0.71 11.70
N THR A 127 18.92 0.86 13.01
CA THR A 127 19.54 -0.10 13.94
C THR A 127 18.83 -1.47 13.98
N ALA A 128 17.57 -1.55 13.53
CA ALA A 128 16.78 -2.78 13.48
C ALA A 128 17.06 -3.65 12.24
N LEU A 129 17.92 -3.21 11.31
CA LEU A 129 18.16 -3.89 10.02
C LEU A 129 18.42 -5.40 10.13
N ARG A 130 19.27 -5.84 11.08
CA ARG A 130 19.56 -7.28 11.27
C ARG A 130 18.33 -8.08 11.70
N ALA A 131 17.49 -7.48 12.54
CA ALA A 131 16.27 -8.11 13.03
C ALA A 131 15.23 -8.19 11.91
N LEU A 132 15.12 -7.14 11.09
CA LEU A 132 14.25 -7.10 9.92
C LEU A 132 14.67 -8.11 8.85
N GLU A 133 15.97 -8.23 8.57
CA GLU A 133 16.53 -9.24 7.66
C GLU A 133 16.22 -10.67 8.15
N SER A 134 16.41 -10.91 9.45
CA SER A 134 16.11 -12.22 10.05
C SER A 134 14.62 -12.54 9.95
N ALA A 135 13.76 -11.57 10.24
CA ALA A 135 12.30 -11.69 10.09
C ALA A 135 11.89 -11.91 8.64
N SER A 136 12.51 -11.20 7.69
CA SER A 136 12.18 -11.32 6.27
C SER A 136 12.52 -12.70 5.73
N LYS A 137 13.68 -13.24 6.12
CA LYS A 137 14.07 -14.61 5.77
C LYS A 137 13.11 -15.64 6.35
N LYS A 138 12.72 -15.49 7.61
CA LYS A 138 11.71 -16.37 8.23
C LYS A 138 10.38 -16.34 7.50
N LEU A 139 9.93 -15.16 7.07
CA LEU A 139 8.71 -15.01 6.28
C LEU A 139 8.86 -15.49 4.83
N GLU A 140 10.06 -15.51 4.26
CA GLU A 140 10.29 -16.14 2.95
C GLU A 140 10.23 -17.66 3.05
N ASP A 141 10.95 -18.24 4.01
CA ASP A 141 11.15 -19.68 4.16
C ASP A 141 9.93 -20.41 4.77
N ASP A 142 9.09 -19.71 5.53
CA ASP A 142 8.03 -20.29 6.35
C ASP A 142 6.65 -19.65 6.11
N ASP A 143 5.64 -20.51 5.96
CA ASP A 143 4.22 -20.17 5.89
C ASP A 143 3.44 -20.61 7.16
N ASN A 144 4.16 -21.05 8.19
CA ASN A 144 3.58 -21.50 9.45
C ASN A 144 3.06 -20.32 10.29
N LEU A 145 1.80 -19.94 10.02
CA LEU A 145 1.06 -18.94 10.78
C LEU A 145 0.84 -19.30 12.27
N ASP A 146 1.14 -20.54 12.67
CA ASP A 146 1.01 -21.01 14.05
C ASP A 146 2.28 -20.80 14.90
N ASP A 147 3.41 -20.42 14.30
CA ASP A 147 4.59 -20.01 15.09
C ASP A 147 4.24 -18.76 15.93
N PRO A 148 4.40 -18.81 17.27
CA PRO A 148 4.13 -17.66 18.14
C PRO A 148 4.89 -16.38 17.74
N ASN A 149 6.04 -16.52 17.09
CA ASN A 149 6.86 -15.40 16.62
C ASN A 149 6.45 -14.91 15.22
N TYR A 150 5.62 -15.65 14.48
CA TYR A 150 5.23 -15.29 13.12
C TYR A 150 4.55 -13.92 13.08
N SER A 151 3.57 -13.71 13.97
CA SER A 151 2.85 -12.44 14.08
C SER A 151 3.79 -11.28 14.41
N LYS A 152 4.82 -11.54 15.23
CA LYS A 152 5.86 -10.55 15.56
C LYS A 152 6.75 -10.22 14.36
N TRP A 153 7.22 -11.21 13.62
CA TRP A 153 8.01 -10.97 12.40
C TRP A 153 7.20 -10.24 11.34
N LEU A 154 5.93 -10.60 11.20
CA LEU A 154 5.02 -9.95 10.27
C LEU A 154 4.76 -8.50 10.64
N SER A 155 4.47 -8.19 11.92
CA SER A 155 4.24 -6.81 12.35
C SER A 155 5.46 -5.92 12.16
N MET A 156 6.67 -6.47 12.32
CA MET A 156 7.92 -5.76 12.03
C MET A 156 8.07 -5.35 10.56
N LEU A 157 7.41 -6.03 9.62
CA LEU A 157 7.61 -5.85 8.18
C LEU A 157 6.39 -5.25 7.45
N VAL A 158 5.16 -5.42 7.96
CA VAL A 158 3.94 -4.85 7.38
C VAL A 158 3.91 -3.33 7.50
N ALA A 159 4.14 -2.81 8.71
CA ALA A 159 4.15 -1.37 8.98
C ALA A 159 5.11 -0.58 8.07
N PRO A 160 6.35 -1.06 7.82
CA PRO A 160 7.29 -0.35 6.97
C PRO A 160 7.20 -0.59 5.45
N GLY A 161 6.36 -1.50 4.96
CA GLY A 161 6.68 -2.24 3.71
C GLY A 161 5.64 -2.22 2.59
N GLY A 162 5.39 -1.06 1.98
CA GLY A 162 4.61 -0.95 0.73
C GLY A 162 5.37 -0.22 -0.37
N SER A 163 6.58 -0.67 -0.71
CA SER A 163 7.42 -0.04 -1.74
C SER A 163 7.22 -0.64 -3.13
N LEU A 164 7.51 0.16 -4.16
CA LEU A 164 7.58 -0.20 -5.57
C LEU A 164 8.57 -1.35 -5.89
N GLY A 165 8.13 -2.27 -6.75
CA GLY A 165 8.95 -3.10 -7.63
C GLY A 165 9.63 -4.33 -7.03
N GLY A 166 9.10 -5.53 -7.33
CA GLY A 166 9.77 -6.81 -7.13
C GLY A 166 9.03 -7.78 -6.21
N ALA A 167 9.62 -8.96 -6.02
CA ALA A 167 9.14 -9.99 -5.08
C ALA A 167 10.10 -10.21 -3.90
N ARG A 168 11.25 -9.51 -3.90
CA ARG A 168 12.28 -9.67 -2.87
C ARG A 168 11.92 -8.90 -1.60
N PRO A 169 12.34 -9.38 -0.42
CA PRO A 169 12.01 -8.71 0.82
C PRO A 169 12.66 -7.36 0.96
N LYS A 170 11.87 -6.44 1.48
CA LYS A 170 12.25 -5.06 1.73
C LYS A 170 11.42 -4.48 2.85
N SER A 171 11.91 -3.37 3.40
CA SER A 171 11.27 -2.66 4.50
C SER A 171 11.72 -1.19 4.51
N GLY A 172 10.79 -0.26 4.74
CA GLY A 172 11.11 1.10 5.11
C GLY A 172 11.82 1.16 6.47
N VAL A 173 12.85 1.98 6.59
CA VAL A 173 13.56 2.22 7.85
C VAL A 173 13.84 3.71 7.99
N ILE A 174 13.92 4.21 9.22
CA ILE A 174 14.26 5.61 9.49
C ILE A 174 15.69 5.69 10.02
N ASP A 175 16.49 6.63 9.51
CA ASP A 175 17.83 6.87 10.02
C ASP A 175 17.84 7.78 11.28
N THR A 176 19.00 8.28 11.68
CA THR A 176 19.15 9.12 12.88
C THR A 176 18.59 10.53 12.73
N ASP A 177 18.40 11.03 11.52
CA ASP A 177 17.87 12.38 11.27
C ASP A 177 16.36 12.39 10.98
N GLY A 178 15.74 11.21 10.90
CA GLY A 178 14.32 11.05 10.62
C GLY A 178 14.02 10.77 9.15
N THR A 179 15.04 10.68 8.29
CA THR A 179 14.86 10.38 6.87
C THR A 179 14.44 8.93 6.66
N LEU A 180 13.44 8.73 5.80
CA LEU A 180 12.95 7.42 5.39
C LEU A 180 13.85 6.82 4.29
N TRP A 181 14.25 5.56 4.50
CA TRP A 181 15.05 4.75 3.59
C TRP A 181 14.35 3.44 3.27
N ILE A 182 14.75 2.78 2.17
CA ILE A 182 14.30 1.42 1.84
C ILE A 182 15.46 0.45 2.03
N ALA A 183 15.33 -0.44 3.01
CA ALA A 183 16.20 -1.58 3.19
C ALA A 183 15.81 -2.71 2.23
N LYS A 184 16.76 -3.26 1.49
CA LYS A 184 16.58 -4.43 0.63
C LYS A 184 17.36 -5.59 1.22
N PHE A 185 16.67 -6.71 1.46
CA PHE A 185 17.29 -7.88 2.08
C PHE A 185 17.67 -8.92 1.01
N PRO A 186 18.70 -9.75 1.29
CA PRO A 186 18.99 -10.93 0.48
C PRO A 186 17.76 -11.85 0.39
N SER A 187 17.61 -12.53 -0.75
CA SER A 187 16.55 -13.49 -1.03
C SER A 187 17.21 -14.70 -1.69
N GLY A 188 16.78 -15.90 -1.31
CA GLY A 188 17.39 -17.20 -1.68
C GLY A 188 16.46 -18.08 -2.49
#